data_AF-A0A959P9P5-F1
#
_entry.id   AF-A0A959P9P5-F1
#
_cell.length_a   1.000
_cell.length_b   1.000
_cell.length_c   1.000
_cell.angle_alpha   90.00
_cell.angle_beta   90.00
_cell.angle_gamma   90.00
#
_symmetry.space_group_name_H-M   'P 1'
#
loop_
_entity.id
_entity.type
_entity.pdbx_description
1 polymer ?
#
loop_
_entity_poly.entity_id
_entity_poly.type
_entity_poly.pdbx_seq_one_letter_code
_entity_poly.pdbx_strand_id
1 'polypeptide(L)'
;MSTGKPRVVKDYDKLDKQIQEQIKLEYPYGFEDNLIKFTNAEGKRVSALPFEAEDKYYLVRMTIEEAQAIIEDDDDYDEDGNLTDEAREEIEDRMDDVEIEGEAEEEVEESDDADSDEDEGDDDDER
;
A
#
# COMPACT_ATOMS: atom_id res chain seq x y z
N MET A 1 -18.52 19.81 6.93
CA MET A 1 -18.75 19.69 5.47
C MET A 1 -17.38 19.46 4.83
N SER A 2 -17.24 18.30 4.20
CA SER A 2 -16.06 17.76 3.52
C SER A 2 -14.76 17.75 4.34
N THR A 3 -14.66 16.84 5.30
CA THR A 3 -13.35 16.33 5.77
C THR A 3 -12.77 15.45 4.65
N GLY A 4 -12.45 16.05 3.50
CA GLY A 4 -11.69 15.37 2.47
C GLY A 4 -10.22 15.27 2.90
N LYS A 5 -9.57 14.15 2.58
CA LYS A 5 -8.13 13.98 2.80
C LYS A 5 -7.37 15.20 2.27
N PRO A 6 -6.36 15.73 3.00
CA PRO A 6 -5.58 16.87 2.54
C PRO A 6 -4.98 16.57 1.17
N ARG A 7 -5.12 17.52 0.24
CA ARG A 7 -4.61 17.40 -1.13
C ARG A 7 -3.15 17.80 -1.19
N VAL A 8 -2.31 16.92 -1.70
CA VAL A 8 -0.87 17.14 -1.84
C VAL A 8 -0.49 17.01 -3.31
N VAL A 9 0.13 18.05 -3.86
CA VAL A 9 0.73 17.99 -5.21
C VAL A 9 2.22 17.73 -5.04
N LYS A 10 2.72 16.63 -5.61
CA LYS A 10 4.14 16.24 -5.53
C LYS A 10 4.59 15.68 -6.88
N ASP A 11 5.88 15.74 -7.18
CA ASP A 11 6.45 15.08 -8.36
C ASP A 11 6.64 13.58 -8.06
N TYR A 12 6.59 12.72 -9.07
CA TYR A 12 6.73 11.26 -8.89
C TYR A 12 8.01 10.90 -8.14
N ASP A 13 9.16 11.40 -8.59
CA ASP A 13 10.48 11.15 -7.98
C ASP A 13 10.62 11.64 -6.54
N LYS A 14 9.73 12.53 -6.10
CA LYS A 14 9.73 13.09 -4.75
C LYS A 14 8.75 12.38 -3.84
N LEU A 15 7.94 11.46 -4.35
CA LEU A 15 7.07 10.63 -3.53
C LEU A 15 7.91 9.72 -2.63
N ASP A 16 7.32 9.35 -1.52
CA ASP A 16 7.85 8.29 -0.68
C ASP A 16 7.75 6.97 -1.43
N LYS A 17 8.74 6.09 -1.25
CA LYS A 17 8.84 4.82 -1.99
C LYS A 17 7.57 3.99 -1.86
N GLN A 18 7.02 3.90 -0.64
CA GLN A 18 5.76 3.20 -0.38
C GLN A 18 4.60 3.74 -1.22
N ILE A 19 4.52 5.05 -1.44
CA ILE A 19 3.46 5.64 -2.27
C ILE A 19 3.70 5.34 -3.75
N GLN A 20 4.96 5.35 -4.21
CA GLN A 20 5.29 4.93 -5.58
C GLN A 20 4.89 3.48 -5.80
N GLU A 21 5.26 2.59 -4.89
CA GLU A 21 4.91 1.17 -4.86
C GLU A 21 3.39 0.93 -4.88
N GLN A 22 2.62 1.65 -4.06
CA GLN A 22 1.14 1.61 -4.11
C GLN A 22 0.58 2.02 -5.47
N ILE A 23 1.16 3.06 -6.09
CA ILE A 23 0.77 3.49 -7.44
C ILE A 23 1.06 2.38 -8.45
N LYS A 24 2.19 1.67 -8.34
CA LYS A 24 2.51 0.54 -9.24
C LYS A 24 1.47 -0.57 -9.13
N LEU A 25 1.07 -0.94 -7.91
CA LEU A 25 0.05 -1.97 -7.67
C LEU A 25 -1.35 -1.58 -8.16
N GLU A 26 -1.74 -0.31 -7.99
CA GLU A 26 -3.05 0.20 -8.47
C GLU A 26 -3.08 0.31 -10.01
N TYR A 27 -1.94 0.65 -10.61
CA TYR A 27 -1.80 0.84 -12.06
C TYR A 27 -0.78 -0.13 -12.67
N PRO A 28 -1.04 -1.45 -12.63
CA PRO A 28 -0.10 -2.46 -13.11
C PRO A 28 0.03 -2.46 -14.64
N TYR A 29 -0.87 -1.81 -15.37
CA TYR A 29 -0.81 -1.67 -16.83
C TYR A 29 -0.34 -0.27 -17.25
N GLY A 30 0.38 0.42 -16.36
CA GLY A 30 0.81 1.78 -16.53
C GLY A 30 -0.22 2.83 -16.11
N PHE A 31 0.27 4.05 -15.89
CA PHE A 31 -0.51 5.16 -15.31
C PHE A 31 -0.66 6.37 -16.25
N GLU A 32 -0.11 6.31 -17.48
CA GLU A 32 -0.15 7.42 -18.44
C GLU A 32 -1.58 7.83 -18.85
N ASP A 33 -2.47 6.85 -19.03
CA ASP A 33 -3.87 7.08 -19.42
C ASP A 33 -4.73 7.64 -18.28
N ASN A 34 -4.24 7.55 -17.04
CA ASN A 34 -4.92 8.01 -15.84
C ASN A 34 -4.56 9.44 -15.46
N LEU A 35 -3.68 10.10 -16.22
CA LEU A 35 -3.26 11.47 -15.98
C LEU A 35 -4.39 12.49 -16.25
N ILE A 36 -4.68 13.32 -15.26
CA ILE A 36 -5.61 14.45 -15.40
C ILE A 36 -4.86 15.75 -15.71
N LYS A 37 -5.42 16.56 -16.61
CA LYS A 37 -4.86 17.86 -17.00
C LYS A 37 -5.54 18.98 -16.22
N PHE A 38 -4.77 19.82 -15.56
CA PHE A 38 -5.28 21.00 -14.85
C PHE A 38 -4.37 22.21 -15.02
N THR A 39 -4.86 23.39 -14.65
CA THR A 39 -4.07 24.63 -14.66
C THR A 39 -3.55 24.88 -13.26
N ASN A 40 -2.24 24.98 -13.10
CA ASN A 40 -1.62 25.25 -11.80
C ASN A 40 -1.80 26.74 -11.40
N ALA A 41 -1.37 27.09 -10.18
CA ALA A 41 -1.46 28.46 -9.67
C ALA A 41 -0.69 29.51 -10.50
N GLU A 42 0.26 29.08 -11.34
CA GLU A 42 1.02 29.94 -12.26
C GLU A 42 0.34 30.11 -13.62
N GLY A 43 -0.83 29.50 -13.84
CA GLY A 43 -1.53 29.53 -15.13
C GLY A 43 -0.96 28.56 -16.18
N LYS A 44 -0.06 27.65 -15.80
CA LYS A 44 0.50 26.63 -16.68
C LYS A 44 -0.40 25.41 -16.73
N ARG A 45 -0.59 24.84 -17.92
CA ARG A 45 -1.24 23.54 -18.08
C ARG A 45 -0.28 22.45 -17.66
N VAL A 46 -0.64 21.71 -16.63
CA VAL A 46 0.13 20.59 -16.08
C VAL A 46 -0.75 19.35 -16.05
N SER A 47 -0.11 18.19 -16.10
CA SER A 47 -0.76 16.89 -15.90
C SER A 47 -0.37 16.33 -14.54
N ALA A 48 -1.26 15.56 -13.92
CA ALA A 48 -0.94 14.79 -12.72
C ALA A 48 -1.79 13.53 -12.61
N LEU A 49 -1.25 12.50 -11.97
CA LEU A 49 -1.95 11.29 -11.60
C LEU A 49 -2.71 11.52 -10.28
N PRO A 50 -4.05 11.40 -10.27
CA PRO A 50 -4.81 11.40 -9.03
C PRO A 50 -4.64 10.06 -8.32
N PHE A 51 -4.10 10.08 -7.10
CA PHE A 51 -3.91 8.89 -6.28
C PHE A 51 -4.44 9.13 -4.88
N GLU A 52 -5.35 8.27 -4.41
CA GLU A 52 -5.92 8.37 -3.07
C GLU A 52 -5.21 7.42 -2.10
N ALA A 53 -4.26 7.95 -1.33
CA ALA A 53 -3.64 7.21 -0.24
C ALA A 53 -4.51 7.25 1.03
N GLU A 54 -4.14 6.49 2.06
CA GLU A 54 -4.85 6.44 3.34
C GLU A 54 -4.96 7.82 4.01
N ASP A 55 -3.84 8.52 4.18
CA ASP A 55 -3.79 9.81 4.86
C ASP A 55 -4.19 11.01 3.98
N LYS A 56 -3.79 10.98 2.71
CA LYS A 56 -3.75 12.18 1.84
C LYS A 56 -4.17 11.85 0.42
N TYR A 57 -4.73 12.84 -0.27
CA TYR A 57 -5.02 12.73 -1.69
C TYR A 57 -3.86 13.32 -2.50
N TYR A 58 -3.12 12.46 -3.19
CA TYR A 58 -1.98 12.87 -3.99
C TYR A 58 -2.39 13.25 -5.42
N LEU A 59 -1.78 14.32 -5.91
CA LEU A 59 -1.77 14.72 -7.32
C LEU A 59 -0.33 14.65 -7.77
N VAL A 60 0.05 13.52 -8.33
CA VAL A 60 1.43 13.22 -8.71
C VAL A 60 1.72 13.85 -10.06
N ARG A 61 2.44 14.96 -10.06
CA ARG A 61 2.72 15.75 -11.26
C ARG A 61 3.77 15.04 -12.12
N MET A 62 3.38 14.78 -13.36
CA MET A 62 4.23 14.23 -14.42
C MET A 62 3.55 14.48 -15.77
N THR A 63 4.33 14.52 -16.84
CA THR A 63 3.84 14.49 -18.22
C THR A 63 3.57 13.05 -18.68
N ILE A 64 2.91 12.89 -19.82
CA ILE A 64 2.69 11.56 -20.44
C ILE A 64 4.04 10.94 -20.80
N GLU A 65 4.94 11.73 -21.39
CA GLU A 65 6.30 11.30 -21.75
C GLU A 65 7.11 10.89 -20.51
N GLU A 66 7.00 11.62 -19.40
CA GLU A 66 7.61 11.20 -18.14
C GLU A 66 7.00 9.92 -17.58
N ALA A 67 5.69 9.73 -17.67
CA ALA A 67 5.04 8.51 -17.21
C ALA A 67 5.51 7.27 -17.97
N GLN A 68 5.61 7.39 -19.31
CA GLN A 68 6.17 6.34 -20.17
C GLN A 68 7.64 6.09 -19.82
N ALA A 69 8.45 7.15 -19.72
CA ALA A 69 9.86 7.02 -19.39
C ALA A 69 10.11 6.38 -18.01
N ILE A 70 9.26 6.67 -17.01
CA ILE A 70 9.34 6.01 -15.70
C ILE A 70 9.13 4.51 -15.87
N ILE A 71 8.10 4.08 -16.61
CA ILE A 71 7.83 2.66 -16.84
C ILE A 71 8.97 2.00 -17.65
N GLU A 72 9.47 2.67 -18.69
CA GLU A 72 10.53 2.15 -19.56
C GLU A 72 11.90 2.05 -18.87
N ASP A 73 12.20 2.90 -17.89
CA ASP A 73 13.47 2.91 -17.15
C ASP A 73 13.43 2.03 -15.87
N ASP A 74 12.25 1.49 -15.53
CA ASP A 74 12.01 0.77 -14.29
C ASP A 74 11.95 -0.75 -14.53
N ASP A 75 12.91 -1.46 -13.94
CA ASP A 75 13.09 -2.92 -14.10
C ASP A 75 11.88 -3.74 -13.60
N ASP A 76 10.96 -3.12 -12.85
CA ASP A 76 9.73 -3.77 -12.37
C ASP A 76 8.71 -4.02 -13.49
N TYR A 77 8.85 -3.37 -14.65
CA TYR A 77 7.93 -3.44 -15.78
C TYR A 77 8.47 -4.25 -16.96
N ASP A 78 7.56 -4.90 -17.70
CA ASP A 78 7.88 -5.66 -18.90
C ASP A 78 7.98 -4.78 -20.17
N GLU A 79 8.34 -5.41 -21.31
CA GLU A 79 8.48 -4.71 -22.61
C GLU A 79 7.16 -4.09 -23.12
N ASP A 80 6.02 -4.50 -22.56
CA ASP A 80 4.68 -4.00 -22.87
C ASP A 80 4.23 -2.92 -21.87
N GLY A 81 5.06 -2.57 -20.89
CA GLY A 81 4.79 -1.55 -19.87
C GLY A 81 3.89 -2.03 -18.72
N ASN A 82 3.79 -3.35 -18.53
CA ASN A 82 3.02 -3.95 -17.44
C ASN A 82 3.94 -4.33 -16.28
N LEU A 83 3.47 -4.13 -15.06
CA LEU A 83 4.15 -4.54 -13.84
C LEU A 83 4.31 -6.07 -13.85
N THR A 84 5.53 -6.54 -13.68
CA THR A 84 5.85 -7.96 -13.64
C THR A 84 5.26 -8.62 -12.40
N ASP A 85 4.90 -9.91 -12.51
CA ASP A 85 4.40 -10.68 -11.36
C ASP A 85 5.43 -10.72 -10.22
N GLU A 86 6.73 -10.79 -10.55
CA GLU A 86 7.83 -10.79 -9.58
C GLU A 86 7.89 -9.49 -8.79
N ALA A 87 7.89 -8.34 -9.47
CA ALA A 87 7.90 -7.03 -8.80
C ALA A 87 6.64 -6.81 -7.98
N ARG A 88 5.49 -7.24 -8.51
CA ARG A 88 4.22 -7.17 -7.80
C ARG A 88 4.26 -7.94 -6.47
N GLU A 89 4.70 -9.20 -6.50
CA GLU A 89 4.83 -10.03 -5.29
C GLU A 89 5.83 -9.41 -4.29
N GLU A 90 6.96 -8.88 -4.78
CA GLU A 90 7.95 -8.22 -3.91
C GLU A 90 7.40 -6.96 -3.22
N ILE A 91 6.58 -6.19 -3.92
CA ILE A 91 5.93 -5.00 -3.35
C ILE A 91 4.86 -5.41 -2.33
N GLU A 92 4.03 -6.41 -2.64
CA GLU A 92 3.00 -6.92 -1.73
C GLU A 92 3.63 -7.47 -0.43
N ASP A 93 4.73 -8.22 -0.51
CA ASP A 93 5.48 -8.74 0.65
C ASP A 93 6.06 -7.59 1.52
N ARG A 94 6.62 -6.55 0.87
CA ARG A 94 7.14 -5.37 1.57
C ARG A 94 6.06 -4.56 2.28
N MET A 95 4.85 -4.52 1.71
CA MET A 95 3.73 -3.81 2.33
C MET A 95 3.22 -4.54 3.56
N ASP A 96 3.09 -5.86 3.48
CA ASP A 96 2.66 -6.71 4.60
C ASP A 96 3.59 -6.54 5.81
N ASP A 97 4.91 -6.47 5.59
CA ASP A 97 5.91 -6.24 6.64
C ASP A 97 5.74 -4.87 7.32
N VAL A 98 5.36 -3.83 6.56
CA VAL A 98 5.16 -2.48 7.12
C VAL A 98 3.82 -2.34 7.83
N GLU A 99 2.75 -3.00 7.36
CA GLU A 99 1.47 -3.05 8.08
C GLU A 99 1.63 -3.74 9.45
N ILE A 100 2.42 -4.82 9.52
CA ILE A 100 2.75 -5.52 10.77
C ILE A 100 3.50 -4.62 11.77
N GLU A 101 4.42 -3.75 11.32
CA GLU A 101 5.10 -2.79 12.21
C GLU A 101 4.17 -1.68 12.75
N GLY A 102 3.04 -1.42 12.07
CA GLY A 102 2.02 -0.46 12.50
C GLY A 102 0.93 -1.05 13.41
N GLU A 103 0.75 -2.38 13.42
CA GLU A 103 -0.31 -3.07 14.17
C GLU A 103 0.19 -3.80 15.44
N ALA A 104 1.49 -3.80 15.73
CA ALA A 104 2.07 -4.44 16.93
C ALA A 104 1.79 -3.71 18.27
N GLU A 105 0.66 -3.00 18.38
CA GLU A 105 0.12 -2.48 19.64
C GLU A 105 -1.28 -3.02 20.00
N GLU A 106 -1.77 -4.10 19.37
CA GLU A 106 -2.87 -4.87 19.98
C GLU A 106 -2.32 -5.84 21.05
N GLU A 107 -2.42 -5.34 22.26
CA GLU A 107 -2.11 -5.93 23.56
C GLU A 107 -2.67 -7.36 23.66
N VAL A 108 -1.81 -8.37 23.49
CA VAL A 108 -2.14 -9.76 23.82
C VAL A 108 -2.20 -9.87 25.35
N GLU A 109 -3.37 -9.59 25.92
CA GLU A 109 -3.70 -9.88 27.32
C GLU A 109 -3.83 -11.41 27.49
N GLU A 110 -2.70 -12.11 27.55
CA GLU A 110 -2.62 -13.50 27.99
C GLU A 110 -2.54 -13.55 29.52
N SER A 111 -3.62 -13.92 30.20
CA SER A 111 -3.68 -14.68 31.47
C SER A 111 -5.16 -14.86 31.86
N ASP A 112 -5.65 -15.98 32.37
CA ASP A 112 -5.06 -16.89 33.33
C ASP A 112 -5.74 -18.26 33.26
N ASP A 113 -4.91 -19.28 33.38
CA ASP A 113 -5.16 -20.70 33.49
C ASP A 113 -5.86 -21.01 34.83
N ALA A 114 -6.98 -21.74 34.86
CA ALA A 114 -7.44 -22.40 36.09
C ALA A 114 -8.40 -23.58 35.81
N ASP A 115 -7.82 -24.77 35.89
CA ASP A 115 -8.33 -25.94 36.62
C ASP A 115 -9.39 -26.83 35.94
N SER A 116 -8.89 -27.80 35.16
CA SER A 116 -9.59 -29.06 34.89
C SER A 116 -9.17 -30.08 35.95
N ASP A 117 -9.97 -30.21 37.00
CA ASP A 117 -9.82 -31.26 38.01
C ASP A 117 -10.31 -32.59 37.42
N GLU A 118 -9.38 -33.39 36.90
CA GLU A 118 -9.57 -34.81 36.54
C GLU A 118 -9.64 -35.66 37.82
N ASP A 119 -10.87 -35.95 38.27
CA ASP A 119 -11.15 -36.98 39.28
C ASP A 119 -11.23 -38.35 38.59
N GLU A 120 -10.13 -39.11 38.62
CA GLU A 120 -10.12 -40.54 38.35
C GLU A 120 -9.54 -41.33 39.53
N GLY A 121 -10.45 -42.00 40.26
CA GLY A 121 -10.24 -43.38 40.71
C GLY A 121 -9.90 -43.63 42.18
N ASP A 122 -10.82 -44.28 42.89
CA ASP A 122 -10.45 -45.31 43.88
C ASP A 122 -11.40 -46.51 43.70
N ASP A 123 -10.81 -47.61 43.24
CA ASP A 123 -11.37 -48.94 43.10
C ASP A 123 -11.11 -49.71 44.42
N ASP A 124 -12.03 -50.60 44.77
CA ASP A 124 -11.85 -51.76 45.67
C ASP A 124 -12.14 -51.59 47.18
N ASP A 125 -13.20 -52.25 47.68
CA ASP A 125 -13.05 -53.48 48.48
C ASP A 125 -14.41 -54.03 48.98
N GLU A 126 -14.45 -55.35 49.09
CA GLU A 126 -15.58 -56.24 49.23
C GLU A 126 -16.18 -56.28 50.66
N ARG A 127 -17.53 -56.40 50.79
CA ARG A 127 -18.24 -57.35 51.70
C ARG A 127 -19.76 -57.24 51.71
#